data_AF-A0A3Q3K510-F1
#
_entry.id   AF-A0A3Q3K510-F1
#
_cell.length_a   1.000
_cell.length_b   1.000
_cell.length_c   1.000
_cell.angle_alpha   90.00
_cell.angle_beta   90.00
_cell.angle_gamma   90.00
#
_symmetry.space_group_name_H-M   'P 1'
#
loop_
_entity.id
_entity.type
_entity.pdbx_description
1 polymer ?
#
loop_
_entity_poly.entity_id
_entity_poly.type
_entity_poly.pdbx_seq_one_letter_code
_entity_poly.pdbx_strand_id
1 'polypeptide(L)'
;MSKELSLSQSAQYVGPYRLEKTLGKGQTLVKLGIHCITGQKVAIKIVNREKLSESVLMKVEREIAILKLIEHPHVLKLHDVYENNKYYLVLEHVSGGELFDYLVKKGRLTPKEARKFFRQIISALDFCHSHSIDLKPENLLLDEKNNIRIADFGMASLQVGDSLLETSCSPHYACPEGEKYDGRRADVWSCGVILFALLVGALPFDHDNLRQLLEKVKSGVFHMPHFIPPDCQSLLKGMIEVNPEKRLTLEVIQKHAWYGGRNEPCPEQPPPRRVCVRRILSLTELDPDVLDSMHSLGCFRDRVKLTRDLQCEENQEKMIYYLLLDRKERYPSYEDEDLPPRNDVPPRKRVDSPMLTRHGRCRPERKSLEVLSVTEQGSPTPPRRALDTAAHSQSRSVSGASTGLSSSPLSSPR
;
A
#
# COMPACT_ATOMS: atom_id res chain seq x y z
N MET A 1 28.74 -5.84 -41.88
CA MET A 1 27.67 -4.94 -41.40
C MET A 1 26.46 -5.79 -41.07
N SER A 2 26.39 -6.27 -39.83
CA SER A 2 25.32 -7.15 -39.38
C SER A 2 24.32 -6.28 -38.61
N LYS A 3 23.12 -6.10 -39.18
CA LYS A 3 21.99 -5.47 -38.49
C LYS A 3 21.54 -6.40 -37.36
N GLU A 4 21.85 -6.04 -36.13
CA GLU A 4 21.17 -6.56 -34.94
C GLU A 4 19.71 -6.09 -35.00
N LEU A 5 18.81 -7.00 -35.37
CA LEU A 5 17.38 -6.85 -35.18
C LEU A 5 17.12 -6.98 -33.68
N SER A 6 17.04 -5.84 -32.97
CA SER A 6 16.47 -5.81 -31.63
C SER A 6 15.02 -6.28 -31.74
N LEU A 7 14.74 -7.50 -31.26
CA LEU A 7 13.38 -7.98 -31.03
C LEU A 7 12.69 -6.96 -30.13
N SER A 8 11.81 -6.14 -30.70
CA SER A 8 10.97 -5.22 -29.95
C SER A 8 10.06 -6.05 -29.06
N GLN A 9 10.44 -6.24 -27.79
CA GLN A 9 9.52 -6.78 -26.78
C GLN A 9 8.25 -5.92 -26.84
N SER A 10 7.12 -6.55 -27.16
CA SER A 10 5.83 -5.89 -27.15
C SER A 10 5.61 -5.29 -25.76
N ALA A 11 5.35 -3.99 -25.71
CA ALA A 11 5.10 -3.31 -24.45
C ALA A 11 3.85 -3.92 -23.80
N GLN A 12 3.99 -4.38 -22.55
CA GLN A 12 2.89 -4.92 -21.78
C GLN A 12 2.22 -3.80 -20.99
N TYR A 13 0.90 -3.82 -20.89
CA TYR A 13 0.13 -2.77 -20.22
C TYR A 13 -0.79 -3.33 -19.13
N VAL A 14 -1.06 -2.50 -18.13
CA VAL A 14 -2.08 -2.70 -17.09
C VAL A 14 -2.89 -1.41 -17.03
N GLY A 15 -4.12 -1.42 -17.53
CA GLY A 15 -4.91 -0.19 -17.67
C GLY A 15 -4.12 0.89 -18.44
N PRO A 16 -4.01 2.12 -17.92
CA PRO A 16 -3.25 3.20 -18.55
C PRO A 16 -1.74 3.14 -18.30
N TYR A 17 -1.21 2.09 -17.67
CA TYR A 17 0.20 2.00 -17.29
C TYR A 17 0.97 1.06 -18.21
N ARG A 18 2.07 1.55 -18.78
CA ARG A 18 3.07 0.73 -19.50
C ARG A 18 3.99 0.08 -18.47
N LEU A 19 4.10 -1.25 -18.51
CA LEU A 19 5.01 -2.00 -17.67
C LEU A 19 6.45 -1.90 -18.20
N GLU A 20 7.39 -1.66 -17.30
CA GLU A 20 8.81 -1.58 -17.59
C GLU A 20 9.60 -2.61 -16.76
N LYS A 21 10.80 -2.23 -16.30
CA LYS A 21 11.72 -3.10 -15.57
C LYS A 21 11.11 -3.64 -14.28
N THR A 22 11.56 -4.82 -13.89
CA THR A 22 11.26 -5.39 -12.58
C THR A 22 12.00 -4.61 -11.49
N LEU A 23 11.27 -4.23 -10.44
CA LEU A 23 11.80 -3.57 -9.25
C LEU A 23 12.15 -4.58 -8.16
N GLY A 24 11.36 -5.65 -8.02
CA GLY A 24 11.60 -6.70 -7.02
C GLY A 24 11.00 -8.04 -7.43
N LYS A 25 11.65 -9.13 -7.01
CA LYS A 25 11.19 -10.51 -7.18
C LYS A 25 11.29 -11.24 -5.83
N GLY A 26 10.16 -11.66 -5.29
CA GLY A 26 10.06 -12.55 -4.13
C GLY A 26 8.87 -13.48 -4.31
N GLN A 27 8.06 -13.71 -3.27
CA GLN A 27 6.76 -14.39 -3.40
C GLN A 27 5.83 -13.70 -4.40
N THR A 28 6.01 -12.40 -4.59
CA THR A 28 5.29 -11.59 -5.58
C THR A 28 6.27 -10.86 -6.50
N LEU A 29 5.79 -10.47 -7.69
CA LEU A 29 6.57 -9.75 -8.69
C LEU A 29 6.17 -8.27 -8.67
N VAL A 30 7.15 -7.38 -8.56
CA VAL A 30 6.91 -5.92 -8.62
C VAL A 30 7.61 -5.34 -9.85
N LYS A 31 6.88 -4.61 -10.70
CA LYS A 31 7.41 -3.91 -11.87
C LYS A 31 7.20 -2.41 -11.77
N LEU A 32 8.09 -1.65 -12.40
CA LEU A 32 7.86 -0.23 -12.66
C LEU A 32 6.75 -0.09 -13.70
N GLY A 33 5.79 0.80 -13.45
CA GLY A 33 4.79 1.24 -14.42
C GLY A 33 4.94 2.72 -14.72
N ILE A 34 4.69 3.12 -15.97
CA ILE A 34 4.60 4.53 -16.36
C ILE A 34 3.20 4.79 -16.92
N HIS A 35 2.49 5.74 -16.32
CA HIS A 35 1.19 6.17 -16.83
C HIS A 35 1.36 6.81 -18.21
N CYS A 36 0.65 6.31 -19.21
CA CYS A 36 0.89 6.65 -20.63
C CYS A 36 0.63 8.12 -20.96
N ILE A 37 -0.28 8.78 -20.23
CA ILE A 37 -0.63 10.19 -20.45
C ILE A 37 0.21 11.12 -19.57
N THR A 38 0.12 10.96 -18.24
CA THR A 38 0.78 11.86 -17.27
C THR A 38 2.29 11.63 -17.12
N GLY A 39 2.82 10.49 -17.59
CA GLY A 39 4.21 10.10 -17.35
C GLY A 39 4.51 9.72 -15.89
N GLN A 40 3.50 9.67 -15.02
CA GLN A 40 3.66 9.35 -13.61
C GLN A 40 4.20 7.92 -13.44
N LYS A 41 5.24 7.77 -12.62
CA LYS A 41 5.80 6.47 -12.24
C LYS A 41 5.00 5.85 -11.10
N VAL A 42 4.74 4.56 -11.21
CA VAL A 42 4.05 3.73 -10.21
C VAL A 42 4.78 2.41 -10.01
N ALA A 43 4.60 1.76 -8.86
CA ALA A 43 5.03 0.39 -8.64
C ALA A 43 3.82 -0.54 -8.85
N ILE A 44 3.92 -1.49 -9.77
CA ILE A 44 2.83 -2.44 -10.06
C ILE A 44 3.20 -3.80 -9.49
N LYS A 45 2.54 -4.16 -8.40
CA LYS A 45 2.67 -5.48 -7.75
C LYS A 45 1.71 -6.46 -8.39
N ILE A 46 2.23 -7.61 -8.79
CA ILE A 46 1.52 -8.65 -9.55
C ILE A 46 1.37 -9.88 -8.66
N VAL A 47 0.12 -10.27 -8.38
CA VAL A 47 -0.24 -11.42 -7.53
C VAL A 47 -1.00 -12.44 -8.37
N ASN A 48 -0.56 -13.70 -8.36
CA ASN A 48 -1.23 -14.77 -9.10
C ASN A 48 -2.39 -15.35 -8.27
N ARG A 49 -3.62 -15.25 -8.79
CA ARG A 49 -4.84 -15.69 -8.10
C ARG A 49 -4.95 -17.21 -8.01
N GLU A 50 -4.54 -17.89 -9.06
CA GLU A 50 -4.66 -19.36 -9.19
C GLU A 50 -3.81 -20.11 -8.15
N LYS A 51 -2.83 -19.44 -7.54
CA LYS A 51 -1.98 -20.01 -6.50
C LYS A 51 -2.57 -19.87 -5.09
N LEU A 52 -3.72 -19.23 -4.94
CA LEU A 52 -4.31 -18.89 -3.64
C LEU A 52 -5.57 -19.71 -3.41
N SER A 53 -5.77 -20.14 -2.17
CA SER A 53 -7.05 -20.71 -1.75
C SER A 53 -8.13 -19.63 -1.68
N GLU A 54 -9.39 -20.03 -1.80
CA GLU A 54 -10.54 -19.11 -1.74
C GLU A 54 -10.56 -18.29 -0.44
N SER A 55 -10.18 -18.90 0.70
CA SER A 55 -10.12 -18.22 2.00
C SER A 55 -9.03 -17.15 2.06
N VAL A 56 -7.88 -17.39 1.43
CA VAL A 56 -6.80 -16.41 1.31
C VAL A 56 -7.18 -15.29 0.36
N LEU A 57 -7.81 -15.62 -0.77
CA LEU A 57 -8.26 -14.64 -1.75
C LEU A 57 -9.28 -13.66 -1.15
N MET A 58 -10.26 -14.14 -0.38
CA MET A 58 -11.20 -13.28 0.36
C MET A 58 -10.52 -12.34 1.36
N LYS A 59 -9.42 -12.76 2.02
CA LYS A 59 -8.66 -11.88 2.92
C LYS A 59 -7.94 -10.79 2.14
N VAL A 60 -7.26 -11.17 1.05
CA VAL A 60 -6.53 -10.23 0.18
C VAL A 60 -7.47 -9.20 -0.43
N GLU A 61 -8.64 -9.60 -0.93
CA GLU A 61 -9.63 -8.67 -1.51
C GLU A 61 -10.17 -7.68 -0.47
N ARG A 62 -10.40 -8.13 0.76
CA ARG A 62 -10.82 -7.25 1.87
C ARG A 62 -9.74 -6.23 2.22
N GLU A 63 -8.50 -6.68 2.33
CA GLU A 63 -7.36 -5.79 2.63
C GLU A 63 -7.14 -4.77 1.50
N ILE A 64 -7.24 -5.20 0.24
CA ILE A 64 -7.22 -4.32 -0.93
C ILE A 64 -8.31 -3.24 -0.84
N ALA A 65 -9.54 -3.61 -0.48
CA ALA A 65 -10.65 -2.67 -0.35
C ALA A 65 -10.37 -1.60 0.73
N ILE A 66 -9.86 -2.01 1.89
CA ILE A 66 -9.50 -1.07 2.96
C ILE A 66 -8.37 -0.15 2.50
N LEU A 67 -7.31 -0.70 1.89
CA LEU A 67 -6.14 0.06 1.43
C LEU A 67 -6.48 1.13 0.41
N LYS A 68 -7.47 0.87 -0.44
CA LYS A 68 -7.94 1.84 -1.42
C LYS A 68 -8.70 3.01 -0.79
N LEU A 69 -9.18 2.86 0.44
CA LEU A 69 -10.01 3.84 1.15
C LEU A 69 -9.23 4.63 2.21
N ILE A 70 -8.10 4.10 2.69
CA ILE A 70 -7.24 4.78 3.66
C ILE A 70 -6.14 5.60 3.00
N GLU A 71 -5.70 6.65 3.68
CA GLU A 71 -4.56 7.46 3.25
C GLU A 71 -3.78 7.94 4.47
N HIS A 72 -2.49 7.60 4.52
CA HIS A 72 -1.57 8.04 5.56
C HIS A 72 -0.20 8.35 4.93
N PRO A 73 0.47 9.45 5.32
CA PRO A 73 1.70 9.92 4.67
C PRO A 73 2.88 8.94 4.76
N HIS A 74 2.91 8.07 5.77
CA HIS A 74 3.92 7.02 5.95
C HIS A 74 3.43 5.60 5.60
N VAL A 75 2.28 5.49 4.93
CA VAL A 75 1.73 4.24 4.39
C VAL A 75 1.86 4.31 2.87
N LEU A 76 2.37 3.25 2.24
CA LEU A 76 2.46 3.18 0.79
C LEU A 76 1.06 3.23 0.16
N LYS A 77 0.78 4.25 -0.66
CA LYS A 77 -0.55 4.47 -1.22
C LYS A 77 -0.89 3.43 -2.29
N LEU A 78 -2.06 2.83 -2.19
CA LEU A 78 -2.67 2.04 -3.28
C LEU A 78 -3.52 2.98 -4.14
N HIS A 79 -3.07 3.25 -5.36
CA HIS A 79 -3.80 4.11 -6.30
C HIS A 79 -4.97 3.38 -6.95
N ASP A 80 -4.74 2.18 -7.44
CA ASP A 80 -5.75 1.43 -8.20
C ASP A 80 -5.46 -0.08 -8.21
N VAL A 81 -6.44 -0.87 -8.63
CA VAL A 81 -6.35 -2.34 -8.70
C VAL A 81 -7.00 -2.81 -9.99
N TYR A 82 -6.23 -3.56 -10.78
CA TYR A 82 -6.73 -4.23 -11.98
C TYR A 82 -6.77 -5.73 -11.76
N GLU A 83 -7.78 -6.38 -12.30
CA GLU A 83 -8.02 -7.80 -12.11
C GLU A 83 -8.24 -8.51 -13.45
N ASN A 84 -7.60 -9.68 -13.57
CA ASN A 84 -7.86 -10.72 -14.56
C ASN A 84 -7.57 -12.06 -13.84
N ASN A 85 -6.83 -13.01 -14.44
CA ASN A 85 -6.25 -14.18 -13.76
C ASN A 85 -5.21 -13.79 -12.68
N LYS A 86 -4.81 -12.51 -12.63
CA LYS A 86 -3.88 -11.94 -11.66
C LYS A 86 -4.46 -10.66 -11.09
N TYR A 87 -4.09 -10.33 -9.86
CA TYR A 87 -4.27 -8.97 -9.34
C TYR A 87 -3.05 -8.12 -9.71
N TYR A 88 -3.30 -6.91 -10.15
CA TYR A 88 -2.29 -5.88 -10.42
C TYR A 88 -2.59 -4.69 -9.52
N LEU A 89 -1.82 -4.54 -8.45
CA LEU A 89 -1.95 -3.47 -7.48
C LEU A 89 -1.05 -2.33 -7.92
N VAL A 90 -1.66 -1.18 -8.26
CA VAL A 90 -0.95 0.03 -8.67
C VAL A 90 -0.63 0.84 -7.42
N LEU A 91 0.61 0.78 -6.99
CA LEU A 91 1.13 1.41 -5.78
C LEU A 91 1.93 2.66 -6.11
N GLU A 92 2.04 3.55 -5.13
CA GLU A 92 3.00 4.66 -5.15
C GLU A 92 4.41 4.14 -5.44
N HIS A 93 5.13 4.81 -6.35
CA HIS A 93 6.53 4.49 -6.62
C HIS A 93 7.45 5.22 -5.64
N VAL A 94 8.22 4.45 -4.88
CA VAL A 94 9.16 4.96 -3.87
C VAL A 94 10.59 4.59 -4.31
N SER A 95 11.46 5.60 -4.47
CA SER A 95 12.77 5.48 -5.13
C SER A 95 13.98 5.49 -4.18
N GLY A 96 13.81 5.77 -2.89
CA GLY A 96 14.92 5.88 -1.92
C GLY A 96 15.43 4.55 -1.37
N GLY A 97 14.84 3.42 -1.79
CA GLY A 97 15.25 2.08 -1.37
C GLY A 97 14.70 1.68 -0.01
N GLU A 98 15.35 0.69 0.62
CA GLU A 98 14.93 0.14 1.92
C GLU A 98 15.64 0.83 3.10
N LEU A 99 14.98 0.92 4.25
CA LEU A 99 15.54 1.51 5.46
C LEU A 99 16.79 0.76 5.94
N PHE A 100 16.83 -0.57 5.81
CA PHE A 100 17.97 -1.36 6.26
C PHE A 100 19.18 -1.19 5.34
N ASP A 101 19.00 -0.97 4.04
CA ASP A 101 20.10 -0.58 3.15
C ASP A 101 20.70 0.79 3.56
N TYR A 102 19.84 1.72 3.99
CA TYR A 102 20.28 2.99 4.54
C TYR A 102 21.08 2.79 5.84
N LEU A 103 20.60 1.92 6.74
CA LEU A 103 21.29 1.57 7.97
C LEU A 103 22.66 0.94 7.70
N VAL A 104 22.77 -0.03 6.79
CA VAL A 104 24.03 -0.68 6.41
C VAL A 104 25.07 0.34 5.95
N LYS A 105 24.67 1.34 5.16
CA LYS A 105 25.56 2.42 4.71
C LYS A 105 26.04 3.32 5.85
N LYS A 106 25.23 3.48 6.91
CA LYS A 106 25.51 4.33 8.07
C LYS A 106 26.18 3.56 9.22
N GLY A 107 26.09 2.24 9.25
CA GLY A 107 26.38 1.39 10.39
C GLY A 107 25.31 1.46 11.46
N ARG A 108 25.13 2.64 12.08
CA ARG A 108 24.07 2.92 13.07
C ARG A 108 23.61 4.37 13.00
N LEU A 109 22.41 4.65 13.49
CA LEU A 109 21.83 5.99 13.49
C LEU A 109 22.00 6.69 14.84
N THR A 110 22.04 8.02 14.80
CA THR A 110 21.96 8.82 16.03
C THR A 110 20.57 8.68 16.66
N PRO A 111 20.42 8.83 18.00
CA PRO A 111 19.11 8.77 18.64
C PRO A 111 18.07 9.74 18.04
N LYS A 112 18.52 10.92 17.60
CA LYS A 112 17.66 11.92 16.96
C LYS A 112 17.14 11.45 15.60
N GLU A 113 18.01 10.89 14.77
CA GLU A 113 17.65 10.37 13.45
C GLU A 113 16.79 9.11 13.56
N ALA A 114 17.14 8.18 14.46
CA ALA A 114 16.34 7.00 14.75
C ALA A 114 14.94 7.39 15.25
N ARG A 115 14.84 8.40 16.12
CA ARG A 115 13.54 8.95 16.58
C ARG A 115 12.70 9.47 15.42
N LYS A 116 13.30 10.16 14.44
CA LYS A 116 12.57 10.64 13.24
C LYS A 116 11.87 9.47 12.54
N PHE A 117 12.61 8.43 12.19
CA PHE A 117 12.04 7.24 11.52
C PHE A 117 11.02 6.54 12.40
N PHE A 118 11.34 6.35 13.68
CA PHE A 118 10.47 5.66 14.63
C PHE A 118 9.11 6.35 14.80
N ARG A 119 9.06 7.68 14.85
CA ARG A 119 7.80 8.44 14.90
C ARG A 119 6.94 8.22 13.67
N GLN A 120 7.55 8.13 12.49
CA GLN A 120 6.84 7.87 11.24
C GLN A 120 6.25 6.45 11.22
N ILE A 121 7.00 5.46 11.72
CA ILE A 121 6.56 4.06 11.83
C ILE A 121 5.39 3.93 12.81
N ILE A 122 5.53 4.47 14.03
CA ILE A 122 4.49 4.42 15.06
C ILE A 122 3.22 5.15 14.61
N SER A 123 3.36 6.31 13.92
CA SER A 123 2.21 7.03 13.36
C SER A 123 1.43 6.17 12.36
N ALA A 124 2.12 5.51 11.43
CA ALA A 124 1.48 4.64 10.44
C ALA A 124 0.81 3.43 11.09
N LEU A 125 1.45 2.78 12.07
CA LEU A 125 0.90 1.63 12.76
C LEU A 125 -0.33 1.98 13.58
N ASP A 126 -0.30 3.06 14.35
CA ASP A 126 -1.46 3.52 15.14
C ASP A 126 -2.66 3.83 14.22
N PHE A 127 -2.41 4.45 13.06
CA PHE A 127 -3.43 4.66 12.05
C PHE A 127 -3.97 3.36 11.45
N CYS A 128 -3.12 2.38 11.15
CA CYS A 128 -3.56 1.10 10.60
C CYS A 128 -4.33 0.26 11.64
N HIS A 129 -3.87 0.23 12.89
CA HIS A 129 -4.53 -0.45 14.00
C HIS A 129 -5.92 0.13 14.27
N SER A 130 -6.10 1.45 14.12
CA SER A 130 -7.44 2.07 14.24
C SER A 130 -8.38 1.71 13.09
N HIS A 131 -7.85 1.20 11.97
CA HIS A 131 -8.63 0.74 10.82
C HIS A 131 -8.65 -0.80 10.70
N SER A 132 -8.23 -1.53 11.74
CA SER A 132 -8.17 -3.01 11.76
C SER A 132 -7.36 -3.61 10.60
N ILE A 133 -6.28 -2.92 10.22
CA ILE A 133 -5.32 -3.35 9.20
C ILE A 133 -4.08 -3.90 9.89
N ASP A 134 -3.64 -5.07 9.45
CA ASP A 134 -2.39 -5.69 9.89
C ASP A 134 -1.22 -5.20 9.04
N LEU A 135 -0.20 -4.66 9.71
CA LEU A 135 0.95 -4.03 9.08
C LEU A 135 2.21 -4.74 9.52
N LYS A 136 3.03 -5.22 8.57
CA LYS A 136 4.36 -5.75 8.91
C LYS A 136 5.38 -4.62 8.88
N PRO A 137 5.91 -4.19 10.03
CA PRO A 137 6.87 -3.08 10.07
C PRO A 137 8.25 -3.48 9.53
N GLU A 138 8.44 -4.71 9.04
CA GLU A 138 9.67 -5.18 8.41
C GLU A 138 9.91 -4.52 7.04
N ASN A 139 8.83 -4.18 6.32
CA ASN A 139 8.89 -3.66 4.95
C ASN A 139 8.89 -2.12 4.93
N LEU A 140 10.02 -1.53 5.30
CA LEU A 140 10.19 -0.08 5.41
C LEU A 140 10.95 0.48 4.22
N LEU A 141 10.24 1.21 3.36
CA LEU A 141 10.82 1.92 2.23
C LEU A 141 11.10 3.38 2.60
N LEU A 142 12.03 4.00 1.87
CA LEU A 142 12.38 5.41 1.99
C LEU A 142 12.02 6.17 0.71
N ASP A 143 11.34 7.30 0.85
CA ASP A 143 11.17 8.26 -0.25
C ASP A 143 12.44 9.09 -0.49
N GLU A 144 12.41 9.94 -1.52
CA GLU A 144 13.54 10.82 -1.90
C GLU A 144 13.95 11.82 -0.81
N LYS A 145 13.08 12.03 0.19
CA LYS A 145 13.31 12.93 1.34
C LYS A 145 13.68 12.16 2.61
N ASN A 146 13.99 10.86 2.49
CA ASN A 146 14.23 9.95 3.62
C ASN A 146 13.08 9.98 4.63
N ASN A 147 11.85 9.84 4.14
CA ASN A 147 10.70 9.53 4.98
C ASN A 147 10.26 8.09 4.75
N ILE A 148 9.78 7.47 5.83
CA ILE A 148 9.25 6.11 5.82
C ILE A 148 8.00 6.05 4.96
N ARG A 149 7.93 5.00 4.14
CA ARG A 149 6.73 4.44 3.53
C ARG A 149 6.69 2.96 3.90
N ILE A 150 5.80 2.60 4.82
CA ILE A 150 5.58 1.18 5.14
C ILE A 150 4.89 0.53 3.93
N ALA A 151 5.45 -0.55 3.43
CA ALA A 151 4.95 -1.30 2.28
C ALA A 151 4.33 -2.64 2.70
N ASP A 152 3.78 -3.37 1.72
CA ASP A 152 3.32 -4.77 1.86
C ASP A 152 2.19 -5.01 2.87
N PHE A 153 1.21 -4.13 2.83
CA PHE A 153 -0.10 -4.33 3.45
C PHE A 153 -0.81 -5.58 2.91
N GLY A 154 -1.42 -6.35 3.81
CA GLY A 154 -2.39 -7.38 3.44
C GLY A 154 -1.84 -8.56 2.63
N MET A 155 -0.58 -8.92 2.87
CA MET A 155 0.06 -10.07 2.23
C MET A 155 0.55 -11.10 3.25
N ALA A 156 0.30 -10.89 4.55
CA ALA A 156 0.54 -11.90 5.59
C ALA A 156 -0.14 -13.22 5.22
N SER A 157 -1.36 -13.12 4.66
CA SER A 157 -2.18 -14.26 4.24
C SER A 157 -1.71 -14.93 2.93
N LEU A 158 -0.87 -14.26 2.10
CA LEU A 158 -0.34 -14.87 0.87
C LEU A 158 0.76 -15.90 1.10
N GLN A 159 1.20 -16.07 2.35
CA GLN A 159 2.18 -17.08 2.72
C GLN A 159 1.52 -18.47 2.68
N VAL A 160 1.39 -19.03 1.48
CA VAL A 160 0.84 -20.38 1.26
C VAL A 160 2.00 -21.35 1.07
N GLY A 161 2.25 -22.21 2.06
CA GLY A 161 3.11 -23.40 1.95
C GLY A 161 3.86 -23.77 3.24
N ASP A 162 4.10 -25.08 3.44
CA ASP A 162 5.01 -25.66 4.48
C ASP A 162 6.49 -25.33 4.26
N SER A 163 6.79 -24.43 3.32
CA SER A 163 8.10 -23.84 3.10
C SER A 163 8.40 -22.84 4.23
N LEU A 164 8.70 -23.37 5.40
CA LEU A 164 9.60 -22.71 6.33
C LEU A 164 10.80 -22.15 5.53
N LEU A 165 11.04 -20.83 5.61
CA LEU A 165 12.37 -20.20 5.47
C LEU A 165 12.78 -19.42 4.18
N GLU A 166 11.90 -18.74 3.45
CA GLU A 166 12.41 -17.62 2.59
C GLU A 166 11.59 -16.31 2.65
N THR A 167 10.38 -16.32 3.20
CA THR A 167 9.62 -15.08 3.46
C THR A 167 8.64 -15.24 4.63
N SER A 168 8.88 -16.23 5.50
CA SER A 168 8.31 -16.25 6.84
C SER A 168 8.84 -15.00 7.54
N CYS A 169 7.99 -14.24 8.25
CA CYS A 169 8.37 -13.08 9.07
C CYS A 169 9.76 -13.33 9.64
N SER A 170 10.76 -12.49 9.33
CA SER A 170 12.12 -12.83 9.70
C SER A 170 12.10 -13.09 11.22
N PRO A 171 12.47 -14.30 11.69
CA PRO A 171 12.20 -14.74 13.05
C PRO A 171 12.83 -13.81 14.10
N HIS A 172 13.77 -12.99 13.66
CA HIS A 172 14.42 -11.92 14.39
C HIS A 172 13.45 -10.79 14.83
N TYR A 173 12.37 -10.53 14.09
CA TYR A 173 11.37 -9.49 14.40
C TYR A 173 10.11 -10.07 15.05
N ALA A 174 9.90 -11.38 14.99
CA ALA A 174 8.73 -12.03 15.56
C ALA A 174 8.75 -12.00 17.10
N CYS A 175 7.59 -11.76 17.68
CA CYS A 175 7.35 -11.85 19.12
C CYS A 175 7.37 -13.32 19.61
N PRO A 176 7.66 -13.56 20.90
CA PRO A 176 7.81 -14.92 21.44
C PRO A 176 6.50 -15.72 21.60
N GLU A 177 5.36 -15.04 21.50
CA GLU A 177 4.01 -15.61 21.53
C GLU A 177 3.72 -16.54 20.33
N GLY A 178 3.05 -17.66 20.60
CA GLY A 178 2.72 -18.71 19.63
C GLY A 178 1.38 -18.50 18.92
N GLU A 179 0.61 -19.58 18.74
CA GLU A 179 -0.50 -19.69 17.76
C GLU A 179 -1.70 -18.73 17.94
N LYS A 180 -1.87 -18.12 19.13
CA LYS A 180 -2.87 -17.07 19.36
C LYS A 180 -2.21 -15.87 20.01
N TYR A 181 -2.15 -14.76 19.29
CA TYR A 181 -1.54 -13.52 19.76
C TYR A 181 -2.36 -12.30 19.37
N ASP A 182 -2.19 -11.23 20.13
CA ASP A 182 -2.73 -9.90 19.78
C ASP A 182 -1.78 -9.26 18.76
N GLY A 183 -2.25 -9.10 17.52
CA GLY A 183 -1.45 -8.50 16.44
C GLY A 183 -0.90 -7.11 16.79
N ARG A 184 -1.64 -6.32 17.58
CA ARG A 184 -1.16 -4.99 18.00
C ARG A 184 0.04 -5.09 18.93
N ARG A 185 0.06 -6.10 19.81
CA ARG A 185 1.18 -6.36 20.73
C ARG A 185 2.37 -6.95 19.99
N ALA A 186 2.14 -7.80 18.98
CA ALA A 186 3.18 -8.31 18.12
C ALA A 186 3.90 -7.17 17.37
N ASP A 187 3.15 -6.22 16.81
CA ASP A 187 3.72 -5.07 16.10
C ASP A 187 4.58 -4.17 17.01
N VAL A 188 4.17 -4.00 18.27
CA VAL A 188 4.98 -3.26 19.27
C VAL A 188 6.32 -3.94 19.49
N TRP A 189 6.35 -5.27 19.61
CA TRP A 189 7.60 -6.02 19.74
C TRP A 189 8.50 -5.81 18.52
N SER A 190 7.94 -6.01 17.32
CA SER A 190 8.64 -5.81 16.05
C SER A 190 9.23 -4.40 15.93
N CYS A 191 8.48 -3.37 16.33
CA CYS A 191 8.96 -1.99 16.37
C CYS A 191 10.09 -1.77 17.36
N GLY A 192 10.07 -2.47 18.50
CA GLY A 192 11.15 -2.45 19.49
C GLY A 192 12.43 -3.01 18.90
N VAL A 193 12.34 -4.15 18.20
CA VAL A 193 13.46 -4.76 17.48
C VAL A 193 14.02 -3.82 16.40
N ILE A 194 13.14 -3.20 15.60
CA ILE A 194 13.55 -2.23 14.57
C ILE A 194 14.24 -1.03 15.20
N LEU A 195 13.68 -0.44 16.26
CA LEU A 195 14.30 0.70 16.94
C LEU A 195 15.69 0.34 17.50
N PHE A 196 15.82 -0.85 18.08
CA PHE A 196 17.11 -1.35 18.54
C PHE A 196 18.12 -1.45 17.38
N ALA A 197 17.71 -2.06 16.26
CA ALA A 197 18.55 -2.19 15.08
C ALA A 197 19.00 -0.84 14.53
N LEU A 198 18.12 0.16 14.47
CA LEU A 198 18.47 1.51 14.03
C LEU A 198 19.53 2.18 14.93
N LEU A 199 19.48 1.95 16.25
CA LEU A 199 20.39 2.57 17.21
C LEU A 199 21.73 1.85 17.33
N VAL A 200 21.73 0.53 17.17
CA VAL A 200 22.90 -0.33 17.43
C VAL A 200 23.60 -0.74 16.14
N GLY A 201 22.88 -0.85 15.03
CA GLY A 201 23.37 -1.43 13.78
C GLY A 201 23.39 -2.96 13.78
N ALA A 202 22.77 -3.58 14.79
CA ALA A 202 22.67 -5.03 14.94
C ALA A 202 21.33 -5.39 15.59
N LEU A 203 20.88 -6.63 15.42
CA LEU A 203 19.63 -7.13 16.00
C LEU A 203 19.80 -7.45 17.50
N PRO A 204 18.75 -7.29 18.32
CA PRO A 204 18.79 -7.64 19.75
C PRO A 204 18.89 -9.16 19.97
N PHE A 205 18.32 -9.94 19.05
CA PHE A 205 18.38 -11.40 19.03
C PHE A 205 18.91 -11.85 17.68
N ASP A 206 20.02 -12.59 17.69
CA ASP A 206 20.62 -13.12 16.48
C ASP A 206 21.35 -14.43 16.79
N HIS A 207 21.26 -15.40 15.88
CA HIS A 207 21.93 -16.69 15.97
C HIS A 207 21.81 -17.49 14.66
N ASP A 208 22.90 -18.12 14.19
CA ASP A 208 22.91 -18.93 12.95
C ASP A 208 21.93 -20.11 12.97
N ASN A 209 21.76 -20.72 14.15
CA ASN A 209 20.80 -21.79 14.37
C ASN A 209 19.41 -21.24 14.78
N LEU A 210 18.39 -21.52 13.96
CA LEU A 210 17.00 -21.08 14.19
C LEU A 210 16.45 -21.49 15.57
N ARG A 211 16.71 -22.71 16.03
CA ARG A 211 16.20 -23.16 17.34
C ARG A 211 16.80 -22.31 18.46
N GLN A 212 18.09 -22.02 18.40
CA GLN A 212 18.75 -21.17 19.39
C GLN A 212 18.30 -19.71 19.30
N LEU A 213 18.04 -19.19 18.09
CA LEU A 213 17.43 -17.88 17.90
C LEU A 213 16.06 -17.81 18.61
N LEU A 214 15.19 -18.81 18.37
CA LEU A 214 13.87 -18.87 19.00
C LEU A 214 13.96 -18.95 20.53
N GLU A 215 14.93 -19.69 21.08
CA GLU A 215 15.15 -19.73 22.53
C GLU A 215 15.63 -18.36 23.08
N LYS A 216 16.50 -17.63 22.36
CA LYS A 216 16.88 -16.26 22.72
C LYS A 216 15.67 -15.32 22.72
N VAL A 217 14.85 -15.36 21.66
CA VAL A 217 13.63 -14.56 21.53
C VAL A 217 12.66 -14.85 22.68
N LYS A 218 12.43 -16.13 23.00
CA LYS A 218 11.59 -16.55 24.14
C LYS A 218 12.12 -16.09 25.49
N SER A 219 13.44 -16.06 25.67
CA SER A 219 14.05 -15.55 26.89
C SER A 219 13.87 -14.03 27.04
N GLY A 220 13.77 -13.30 25.92
CA GLY A 220 13.73 -11.84 25.90
C GLY A 220 14.99 -11.15 26.42
N VAL A 221 16.07 -11.90 26.70
CA VAL A 221 17.31 -11.34 27.22
C VAL A 221 18.18 -10.85 26.06
N PHE A 222 18.41 -9.54 26.01
CA PHE A 222 19.31 -8.92 25.04
C PHE A 222 20.25 -7.93 25.73
N HIS A 223 21.42 -7.70 25.14
CA HIS A 223 22.40 -6.76 25.65
C HIS A 223 21.99 -5.32 25.27
N MET A 224 21.90 -4.42 26.26
CA MET A 224 21.60 -3.01 26.05
C MET A 224 22.89 -2.18 26.11
N PRO A 225 23.40 -1.64 24.99
CA PRO A 225 24.63 -0.87 24.99
C PRO A 225 24.52 0.44 25.80
N HIS A 226 25.58 0.79 26.52
CA HIS A 226 25.64 1.98 27.38
C HIS A 226 25.48 3.32 26.64
N PHE A 227 25.77 3.36 25.33
CA PHE A 227 25.62 4.56 24.52
C PHE A 227 24.16 4.91 24.20
N ILE A 228 23.21 3.99 24.44
CA ILE A 228 21.78 4.26 24.27
C ILE A 228 21.32 5.12 25.45
N PRO A 229 20.65 6.27 25.23
CA PRO A 229 20.15 7.13 26.30
C PRO A 229 19.21 6.38 27.27
N PRO A 230 19.25 6.64 28.59
CA PRO A 230 18.46 5.90 29.58
C PRO A 230 16.94 5.90 29.34
N ASP A 231 16.40 7.01 28.86
CA ASP A 231 14.99 7.12 28.47
C ASP A 231 14.67 6.20 27.28
N CYS A 232 15.54 6.13 26.27
CA CYS A 232 15.41 5.20 25.16
C CYS A 232 15.54 3.74 25.61
N GLN A 233 16.44 3.44 26.55
CA GLN A 233 16.57 2.09 27.11
C GLN A 233 15.28 1.66 27.83
N SER A 234 14.64 2.56 28.58
CA SER A 234 13.35 2.31 29.23
C SER A 234 12.25 2.00 28.20
N LEU A 235 12.21 2.75 27.10
CA LEU A 235 11.27 2.50 26.01
C LEU A 235 11.49 1.12 25.38
N LEU A 236 12.72 0.79 25.01
CA LEU A 236 13.08 -0.49 24.41
C LEU A 236 12.74 -1.68 25.31
N LYS A 237 13.01 -1.59 26.62
CA LYS A 237 12.64 -2.64 27.58
C LYS A 237 11.13 -2.86 27.66
N GLY A 238 10.34 -1.79 27.62
CA GLY A 238 8.88 -1.91 27.63
C GLY A 238 8.28 -2.44 26.33
N MET A 239 8.94 -2.20 25.18
CA MET A 239 8.50 -2.71 23.88
C MET A 239 8.90 -4.17 23.65
N ILE A 240 10.15 -4.52 23.98
CA ILE A 240 10.71 -5.87 23.88
C ILE A 240 10.48 -6.61 25.22
N GLU A 241 9.23 -6.59 25.67
CA GLU A 241 8.77 -7.28 26.88
C GLU A 241 8.09 -8.60 26.46
N VAL A 242 8.56 -9.70 27.03
CA VAL A 242 8.10 -11.06 26.68
C VAL A 242 6.64 -11.24 27.05
N ASN A 243 6.22 -10.73 28.20
CA ASN A 243 4.83 -10.82 28.61
C ASN A 243 3.96 -9.79 27.86
N PRO A 244 3.04 -10.21 26.97
CA PRO A 244 2.24 -9.28 26.15
C PRO A 244 1.37 -8.33 26.97
N GLU A 245 0.95 -8.73 28.17
CA GLU A 245 0.15 -7.90 29.07
C GLU A 245 0.95 -6.74 29.70
N LYS A 246 2.26 -6.96 29.88
CA LYS A 246 3.19 -5.95 30.42
C LYS A 246 3.82 -5.11 29.32
N ARG A 247 3.80 -5.58 28.08
CA ARG A 247 4.31 -4.88 26.91
C ARG A 247 3.62 -3.52 26.78
N LEU A 248 4.34 -2.50 26.31
CA LEU A 248 3.74 -1.18 26.09
C LEU A 248 2.66 -1.25 25.00
N THR A 249 1.70 -0.33 25.07
CA THR A 249 0.76 -0.06 23.96
C THR A 249 1.29 1.11 23.12
N LEU A 250 0.81 1.24 21.87
CA LEU A 250 1.15 2.40 21.03
C LEU A 250 0.79 3.73 21.70
N GLU A 251 -0.33 3.78 22.43
CA GLU A 251 -0.74 4.97 23.18
C GLU A 251 0.30 5.36 24.25
N VAL A 252 0.81 4.39 25.00
CA VAL A 252 1.84 4.66 26.02
C VAL A 252 3.17 5.05 25.36
N ILE A 253 3.52 4.42 24.22
CA ILE A 253 4.73 4.76 23.44
C ILE A 253 4.67 6.21 22.95
N GLN A 254 3.53 6.66 22.41
CA GLN A 254 3.37 8.04 21.91
C GLN A 254 3.49 9.09 23.02
N LYS A 255 3.15 8.73 24.27
CA LYS A 255 3.29 9.58 25.46
C LYS A 255 4.68 9.48 26.11
N HIS A 256 5.54 8.59 25.65
CA HIS A 256 6.85 8.35 26.25
C HIS A 256 7.81 9.53 26.03
N ALA A 257 8.60 9.88 27.05
CA ALA A 257 9.50 11.05 27.02
C ALA A 257 10.49 11.02 25.84
N TRP A 258 11.06 9.85 25.53
CA TRP A 258 11.96 9.70 24.38
C TRP A 258 11.25 9.89 23.03
N TYR A 259 9.98 9.50 22.90
CA TYR A 259 9.19 9.65 21.68
C TYR A 259 8.87 11.11 21.39
N GLY A 260 8.44 11.85 22.41
CA GLY A 260 8.11 13.27 22.29
C GLY A 260 9.31 14.12 21.86
N GLY A 261 10.51 13.75 22.31
CA GLY A 261 11.75 14.49 22.05
C GLY A 261 11.74 15.82 22.80
N ARG A 262 12.56 15.94 23.86
CA ARG A 262 12.68 17.22 24.57
C ARG A 262 13.17 18.30 23.59
N ASN A 263 12.36 19.34 23.37
CA ASN A 263 12.66 20.51 22.55
C ASN A 263 12.82 20.26 21.02
N GLU A 264 12.26 19.17 20.49
CA GLU A 264 12.18 18.96 19.04
C GLU A 264 10.77 19.24 18.54
N PRO A 265 10.59 20.05 17.47
CA PRO A 265 9.27 20.25 16.89
C PRO A 265 8.70 18.90 16.46
N CYS A 266 7.48 18.62 16.91
CA CYS A 266 6.71 17.48 16.45
C CYS A 266 6.57 17.58 14.92
N PRO A 267 6.80 16.52 14.12
CA PRO A 267 6.58 16.59 12.69
C PRO A 267 5.17 17.12 12.42
N GLU A 268 5.10 18.25 11.72
CA GLU A 268 3.88 18.97 11.31
C GLU A 268 3.12 18.22 10.21
N GLN A 269 2.81 16.95 10.42
CA GLN A 269 1.85 16.27 9.56
C GLN A 269 0.49 16.31 10.23
N PRO A 270 -0.53 16.89 9.57
CA PRO A 270 -1.87 16.88 10.13
C PRO A 270 -2.25 15.43 10.43
N PRO A 271 -2.84 15.15 11.61
CA PRO A 271 -3.23 13.79 11.94
C PRO A 271 -4.14 13.28 10.82
N PRO A 272 -3.86 12.09 10.26
CA PRO A 272 -4.68 11.53 9.22
C PRO A 272 -6.09 11.34 9.77
N ARG A 273 -7.10 11.69 8.96
CA ARG A 273 -8.50 11.62 9.36
C ARG A 273 -8.84 10.16 9.67
N ARG A 274 -9.16 9.88 10.93
CA ARG A 274 -9.63 8.57 11.37
C ARG A 274 -11.14 8.49 11.16
N VAL A 275 -11.59 7.38 10.60
CA VAL A 275 -13.02 7.10 10.49
C VAL A 275 -13.52 6.52 11.82
N CYS A 276 -14.58 7.11 12.37
CA CYS A 276 -15.17 6.64 13.63
C CYS A 276 -16.21 5.55 13.33
N VAL A 277 -15.90 4.32 13.73
CA VAL A 277 -16.85 3.20 13.65
C VAL A 277 -17.86 3.32 14.79
N ARG A 278 -19.16 3.31 14.46
CA ARG A 278 -20.25 3.35 15.43
C ARG A 278 -20.98 2.01 15.49
N ARG A 279 -21.64 1.74 16.62
CA ARG A 279 -22.54 0.59 16.75
C ARG A 279 -23.77 0.79 15.88
N ILE A 280 -24.07 -0.20 15.04
CA ILE A 280 -25.28 -0.23 14.20
C ILE A 280 -26.34 -0.96 15.02
N LEU A 281 -27.41 -0.26 15.40
CA LEU A 281 -28.47 -0.80 16.26
C LEU A 281 -29.63 -1.36 15.43
N SER A 282 -29.84 -0.83 14.22
CA SER A 282 -30.88 -1.28 13.31
C SER A 282 -30.37 -1.39 11.87
N LEU A 283 -30.87 -2.38 11.13
CA LEU A 283 -30.58 -2.54 9.69
C LEU A 283 -31.12 -1.38 8.83
N THR A 284 -32.07 -0.62 9.36
CA THR A 284 -32.60 0.58 8.71
C THR A 284 -31.62 1.77 8.75
N GLU A 285 -30.58 1.71 9.58
CA GLU A 285 -29.53 2.73 9.65
C GLU A 285 -28.48 2.57 8.53
N LEU A 286 -28.50 1.43 7.82
CA LEU A 286 -27.53 1.14 6.78
C LEU A 286 -27.87 1.90 5.49
N ASP A 287 -26.88 2.58 4.92
CA ASP A 287 -27.01 3.28 3.64
C ASP A 287 -27.06 2.27 2.48
N PRO A 288 -28.14 2.23 1.69
CA PRO A 288 -28.31 1.23 0.62
C PRO A 288 -27.23 1.32 -0.47
N ASP A 289 -26.81 2.54 -0.83
CA ASP A 289 -25.81 2.73 -1.88
C ASP A 289 -24.43 2.24 -1.42
N VAL A 290 -24.10 2.45 -0.14
CA VAL A 290 -22.87 1.91 0.47
C VAL A 290 -22.91 0.38 0.49
N LEU A 291 -24.04 -0.23 0.85
CA LEU A 291 -24.19 -1.70 0.82
C LEU A 291 -24.04 -2.26 -0.59
N ASP A 292 -24.63 -1.63 -1.60
CA ASP A 292 -24.47 -2.08 -2.99
C ASP A 292 -23.03 -1.90 -3.49
N SER A 293 -22.34 -0.84 -3.06
CA SER A 293 -20.91 -0.69 -3.31
C SER A 293 -20.10 -1.78 -2.64
N MET A 294 -20.40 -2.16 -1.39
CA MET A 294 -19.75 -3.30 -0.74
C MET A 294 -19.98 -4.61 -1.50
N HIS A 295 -21.18 -4.87 -1.99
CA HIS A 295 -21.46 -6.05 -2.81
C HIS A 295 -20.65 -6.08 -4.10
N SER A 296 -20.41 -4.92 -4.71
CA SER A 296 -19.60 -4.80 -5.92
C SER A 296 -18.11 -5.10 -5.72
N LEU A 297 -17.61 -5.11 -4.47
CA LEU A 297 -16.21 -5.42 -4.16
C LEU A 297 -15.85 -6.89 -4.42
N GLY A 298 -16.82 -7.79 -4.50
CA GLY A 298 -16.63 -9.21 -4.86
C GLY A 298 -16.32 -10.14 -3.68
N CYS A 299 -15.76 -9.62 -2.58
CA CYS A 299 -15.50 -10.36 -1.35
C CYS A 299 -16.71 -10.46 -0.40
N PHE A 300 -17.79 -9.72 -0.68
CA PHE A 300 -19.04 -9.71 0.10
C PHE A 300 -20.23 -10.23 -0.70
N ARG A 301 -20.14 -11.47 -1.20
CA ARG A 301 -21.17 -12.06 -2.07
C ARG A 301 -22.45 -12.44 -1.32
N ASP A 302 -22.33 -12.88 -0.07
CA ASP A 302 -23.46 -13.28 0.76
C ASP A 302 -24.03 -12.06 1.52
N ARG A 303 -25.20 -11.58 1.07
CA ARG A 303 -25.91 -10.44 1.66
C ARG A 303 -26.30 -10.68 3.12
N VAL A 304 -26.75 -11.89 3.44
CA VAL A 304 -27.23 -12.24 4.79
C VAL A 304 -26.05 -12.29 5.76
N LYS A 305 -24.93 -12.89 5.33
CA LYS A 305 -23.70 -12.91 6.12
C LYS A 305 -23.16 -11.50 6.34
N LEU A 306 -23.04 -10.68 5.29
CA LEU A 306 -22.56 -9.30 5.41
C LEU A 306 -23.40 -8.49 6.42
N THR A 307 -24.72 -8.60 6.33
CA THR A 307 -25.65 -7.88 7.19
C THR A 307 -25.49 -8.28 8.66
N ARG A 308 -25.28 -9.58 8.92
CA ARG A 308 -24.97 -10.09 10.26
C ARG A 308 -23.62 -9.59 10.76
N ASP A 309 -22.60 -9.61 9.92
CA ASP A 309 -21.25 -9.17 10.27
C ASP A 309 -21.23 -7.67 10.60
N LEU A 310 -22.01 -6.83 9.90
CA LEU A 310 -22.14 -5.39 10.21
C LEU A 310 -22.76 -5.10 11.59
N GLN A 311 -23.56 -6.02 12.13
CA GLN A 311 -24.17 -5.88 13.46
C GLN A 311 -23.23 -6.29 14.61
N CYS A 312 -22.12 -6.98 14.33
CA CYS A 312 -21.12 -7.33 15.33
C CYS A 312 -20.35 -6.09 15.84
N GLU A 313 -19.65 -6.25 16.99
CA GLU A 313 -18.97 -5.18 17.71
C GLU A 313 -17.91 -4.48 16.84
N GLU A 314 -16.86 -5.18 16.41
CA GLU A 314 -15.77 -4.65 15.56
C GLU A 314 -15.24 -5.71 14.60
N ASN A 315 -15.25 -5.43 13.29
CA ASN A 315 -14.64 -6.27 12.26
C ASN A 315 -14.28 -5.44 11.01
N GLN A 316 -13.64 -6.10 10.03
CA GLN A 316 -13.20 -5.46 8.79
C GLN A 316 -14.37 -5.05 7.90
N GLU A 317 -15.46 -5.83 7.88
CA GLU A 317 -16.69 -5.54 7.14
C GLU A 317 -17.27 -4.18 7.54
N LYS A 318 -17.40 -3.96 8.86
CA LYS A 318 -17.91 -2.71 9.43
C LYS A 318 -16.97 -1.55 9.20
N MET A 319 -15.65 -1.78 9.23
CA MET A 319 -14.67 -0.76 8.87
C MET A 319 -14.84 -0.32 7.40
N ILE A 320 -14.95 -1.26 6.47
CA ILE A 320 -15.14 -0.96 5.04
C ILE A 320 -16.43 -0.18 4.82
N TYR A 321 -17.52 -0.55 5.50
CA TYR A 321 -18.78 0.19 5.46
C TYR A 321 -18.57 1.66 5.86
N TYR A 322 -17.97 1.93 7.02
CA TYR A 322 -17.76 3.31 7.48
C TYR A 322 -16.75 4.08 6.63
N LEU A 323 -15.74 3.43 6.08
CA LEU A 323 -14.80 4.05 5.13
C LEU A 323 -15.49 4.48 3.83
N LEU A 324 -16.41 3.65 3.30
CA LEU A 324 -17.21 3.99 2.13
C LEU A 324 -18.24 5.07 2.43
N LEU A 325 -18.86 5.03 3.61
CA LEU A 325 -19.79 6.07 4.07
C LEU A 325 -19.09 7.42 4.19
N ASP A 326 -17.93 7.48 4.86
CA ASP A 326 -17.10 8.69 4.94
C ASP A 326 -16.68 9.20 3.55
N ARG A 327 -16.39 8.29 2.60
CA ARG A 327 -16.10 8.67 1.22
C ARG A 327 -17.33 9.28 0.52
N LYS A 328 -18.52 8.71 0.70
CA LYS A 328 -19.79 9.24 0.17
C LYS A 328 -20.07 10.65 0.69
N GLU A 329 -19.85 10.87 1.99
CA GLU A 329 -20.02 12.18 2.63
C GLU A 329 -19.01 13.22 2.10
N ARG A 330 -17.78 12.81 1.77
CA ARG A 330 -16.73 13.68 1.22
C ARG A 330 -16.94 14.05 -0.25
N TYR A 331 -17.43 13.10 -1.05
CA TYR A 331 -17.59 13.26 -2.49
C TYR A 331 -18.99 12.79 -2.92
N PRO A 332 -20.04 13.53 -2.56
CA PRO A 332 -21.39 13.21 -3.01
C PRO A 332 -21.44 13.32 -4.53
N SER A 333 -21.80 12.22 -5.21
CA SER A 333 -22.11 12.29 -6.64
C SER A 333 -23.44 13.03 -6.81
N TYR A 334 -23.40 14.18 -7.46
CA TYR A 334 -24.59 14.82 -8.00
C TYR A 334 -24.98 14.07 -9.27
N GLU A 335 -26.23 13.65 -9.42
CA GLU A 335 -26.71 13.10 -10.68
C GLU A 335 -26.66 14.19 -11.75
N ASP A 336 -26.05 13.90 -12.91
CA ASP A 336 -26.28 14.66 -14.12
C ASP A 336 -27.70 14.29 -14.61
N GLU A 337 -28.71 15.11 -14.27
CA GLU A 337 -30.12 14.89 -14.64
C GLU A 337 -30.37 14.84 -16.17
N ASP A 338 -29.38 15.17 -17.02
CA ASP A 338 -29.56 15.41 -18.46
C ASP A 338 -28.74 14.49 -19.39
N LEU A 339 -28.50 13.22 -19.03
CA LEU A 339 -27.80 12.29 -19.95
C LEU A 339 -28.77 11.53 -20.88
N PRO A 340 -28.59 11.61 -22.21
CA PRO A 340 -29.39 10.82 -23.16
C PRO A 340 -29.04 9.32 -23.08
N PRO A 341 -29.97 8.42 -23.49
CA PRO A 341 -29.79 6.98 -23.31
C PRO A 341 -28.59 6.46 -24.11
N ARG A 342 -27.59 5.89 -23.42
CA ARG A 342 -26.45 5.21 -24.07
C ARG A 342 -26.79 3.75 -24.35
N ASN A 343 -26.89 3.41 -25.64
CA ASN A 343 -26.74 2.02 -26.11
C ASN A 343 -25.24 1.68 -26.22
N ASP A 344 -24.93 0.42 -25.91
CA ASP A 344 -23.68 -0.33 -26.13
C ASP A 344 -22.53 -0.24 -25.09
N VAL A 345 -22.03 -1.43 -24.73
CA VAL A 345 -21.11 -1.72 -23.60
C VAL A 345 -19.67 -1.95 -24.10
N PRO A 346 -18.66 -1.16 -23.67
CA PRO A 346 -17.23 -1.48 -23.83
C PRO A 346 -16.69 -2.26 -22.60
N PRO A 347 -15.49 -2.87 -22.69
CA PRO A 347 -14.94 -3.72 -21.62
C PRO A 347 -14.71 -2.93 -20.32
N ARG A 348 -15.17 -3.51 -19.20
CA ARG A 348 -15.30 -2.83 -17.91
C ARG A 348 -13.96 -2.70 -17.18
N LYS A 349 -13.50 -1.45 -17.00
CA LYS A 349 -12.72 -1.05 -15.80
C LYS A 349 -13.54 -1.47 -14.57
N ARG A 350 -12.92 -1.88 -13.46
CA ARG A 350 -13.65 -1.87 -12.18
C ARG A 350 -13.96 -0.40 -11.93
N VAL A 351 -15.15 0.03 -12.34
CA VAL A 351 -15.63 1.37 -12.09
C VAL A 351 -15.69 1.43 -10.58
N ASP A 352 -14.87 2.31 -10.01
CA ASP A 352 -15.00 2.62 -8.61
C ASP A 352 -16.37 3.22 -8.41
N SER A 353 -17.24 2.39 -7.82
CA SER A 353 -18.57 2.74 -7.37
C SER A 353 -19.60 2.91 -8.49
N PRO A 354 -20.83 2.37 -8.32
CA PRO A 354 -21.98 3.12 -8.79
C PRO A 354 -21.88 4.50 -8.15
N MET A 355 -22.11 5.58 -8.90
CA MET A 355 -22.26 6.91 -8.30
C MET A 355 -23.25 6.77 -7.13
N LEU A 356 -22.78 7.02 -5.90
CA LEU A 356 -23.54 6.79 -4.69
C LEU A 356 -24.62 7.88 -4.60
N THR A 357 -25.81 7.57 -5.10
CA THR A 357 -26.91 8.52 -5.23
C THR A 357 -27.37 9.04 -3.87
N ARG A 358 -28.03 10.21 -3.85
CA ARG A 358 -28.66 10.76 -2.65
C ARG A 358 -30.17 10.50 -2.69
N HIS A 359 -30.57 9.28 -2.31
CA HIS A 359 -31.90 8.79 -1.95
C HIS A 359 -33.12 9.14 -2.84
N GLY A 360 -33.87 8.09 -3.21
CA GLY A 360 -35.32 8.06 -2.95
C GLY A 360 -36.23 7.88 -4.16
N ARG A 361 -36.33 6.65 -4.71
CA ARG A 361 -37.58 6.04 -5.21
C ARG A 361 -37.39 4.56 -5.55
N CYS A 362 -38.11 3.70 -4.83
CA CYS A 362 -38.38 2.32 -5.26
C CYS A 362 -38.95 2.30 -6.68
N ARG A 363 -38.48 1.39 -7.54
CA ARG A 363 -39.20 1.01 -8.76
C ARG A 363 -39.39 -0.51 -8.86
N PRO A 364 -40.53 -0.99 -9.39
CA PRO A 364 -40.98 -2.37 -9.23
C PRO A 364 -40.39 -3.31 -10.27
N GLU A 365 -40.34 -4.60 -9.91
CA GLU A 365 -40.01 -5.74 -10.76
C GLU A 365 -40.78 -5.74 -12.08
N ARG A 366 -40.11 -6.06 -13.20
CA ARG A 366 -40.76 -6.72 -14.33
C ARG A 366 -39.92 -7.85 -14.91
N LYS A 367 -40.65 -8.93 -15.19
CA LYS A 367 -40.27 -10.24 -15.71
C LYS A 367 -39.84 -10.18 -17.18
N SER A 368 -39.06 -11.19 -17.54
CA SER A 368 -38.59 -11.66 -18.85
C SER A 368 -39.47 -11.35 -20.07
N LEU A 369 -38.87 -11.17 -21.25
CA LEU A 369 -39.01 -12.12 -22.35
C LEU A 369 -38.01 -11.88 -23.50
N GLU A 370 -37.81 -12.97 -24.22
CA GLU A 370 -36.89 -13.30 -25.31
C GLU A 370 -37.19 -12.66 -26.68
N VAL A 371 -36.14 -12.61 -27.50
CA VAL A 371 -36.08 -12.82 -28.97
C VAL A 371 -36.63 -11.71 -29.89
N LEU A 372 -35.75 -11.19 -30.76
CA LEU A 372 -35.81 -11.39 -32.22
C LEU A 372 -34.55 -10.83 -32.92
N SER A 373 -33.97 -11.68 -33.75
CA SER A 373 -33.04 -11.37 -34.84
C SER A 373 -33.70 -10.47 -35.90
N VAL A 374 -32.89 -9.75 -36.70
CA VAL A 374 -33.05 -9.53 -38.16
C VAL A 374 -32.01 -8.50 -38.68
N THR A 375 -31.13 -9.04 -39.55
CA THR A 375 -30.46 -8.51 -40.75
C THR A 375 -29.55 -7.27 -40.78
N GLU A 376 -28.41 -7.51 -41.46
CA GLU A 376 -27.59 -6.64 -42.32
C GLU A 376 -28.15 -5.26 -42.70
N GLN A 377 -27.31 -4.22 -42.64
CA GLN A 377 -26.72 -3.56 -43.82
C GLN A 377 -25.78 -2.40 -43.40
N GLY A 378 -24.61 -2.34 -44.07
CA GLY A 378 -24.06 -1.11 -44.64
C GLY A 378 -23.52 -0.01 -43.72
N SER A 379 -22.18 0.03 -43.58
CA SER A 379 -21.39 1.26 -43.36
C SER A 379 -21.76 2.36 -44.38
N PRO A 380 -21.58 3.66 -44.05
CA PRO A 380 -20.30 4.29 -44.41
C PRO A 380 -19.81 5.40 -43.44
N THR A 381 -18.49 5.49 -43.31
CA THR A 381 -17.76 6.65 -42.77
C THR A 381 -17.91 7.90 -43.65
N PRO A 382 -17.76 9.10 -43.06
CA PRO A 382 -17.08 10.20 -43.76
C PRO A 382 -16.16 11.02 -42.80
N PRO A 383 -15.40 12.05 -43.26
CA PRO A 383 -13.93 11.98 -43.32
C PRO A 383 -13.20 13.06 -42.50
N ARG A 384 -11.87 12.95 -42.46
CA ARG A 384 -10.91 13.98 -42.01
C ARG A 384 -11.10 15.30 -42.78
N ARG A 385 -11.08 16.43 -42.06
CA ARG A 385 -10.81 17.76 -42.63
C ARG A 385 -9.44 18.25 -42.17
N ALA A 386 -8.56 18.43 -43.14
CA ALA A 386 -7.33 19.22 -43.02
C ALA A 386 -7.68 20.71 -43.17
N LEU A 387 -6.91 21.57 -42.51
CA LEU A 387 -6.82 22.99 -42.80
C LEU A 387 -5.34 23.37 -42.69
N ASP A 388 -4.72 23.52 -43.87
CA ASP A 388 -3.53 24.34 -44.08
C ASP A 388 -4.00 25.79 -44.28
N THR A 389 -3.26 26.75 -43.71
CA THR A 389 -2.96 28.04 -44.36
C THR A 389 -1.76 28.71 -43.67
N ALA A 390 -0.62 28.51 -44.33
CA ALA A 390 0.51 29.40 -44.59
C ALA A 390 0.76 30.68 -43.76
N ALA A 391 2.04 30.78 -43.36
CA ALA A 391 2.97 31.89 -43.58
C ALA A 391 2.89 33.15 -42.68
N HIS A 392 3.88 33.27 -41.78
CA HIS A 392 4.87 34.34 -41.89
C HIS A 392 6.23 33.90 -41.35
N SER A 393 7.24 34.10 -42.19
CA SER A 393 8.66 33.95 -41.93
C SER A 393 9.19 35.14 -41.12
N GLN A 394 10.18 34.91 -40.26
CA GLN A 394 11.50 35.51 -40.43
C GLN A 394 12.52 34.94 -39.43
N SER A 395 13.63 34.52 -40.05
CA SER A 395 14.88 34.03 -39.52
C SER A 395 15.67 35.05 -38.69
N ARG A 396 16.46 34.56 -37.73
CA ARG A 396 17.86 35.00 -37.57
C ARG A 396 18.68 33.92 -36.85
N SER A 397 19.50 33.22 -37.63
CA SER A 397 20.72 32.55 -37.20
C SER A 397 21.86 33.57 -37.19
N VAL A 398 22.74 33.49 -36.19
CA VAL A 398 24.12 33.98 -36.31
C VAL A 398 25.04 32.93 -35.71
N SER A 399 25.93 32.45 -36.56
CA SER A 399 27.03 31.53 -36.33
C SER A 399 28.28 32.30 -35.89
N GLY A 400 29.20 31.64 -35.20
CA GLY A 400 30.60 32.07 -35.03
C GLY A 400 31.27 31.33 -33.87
N ALA A 401 31.96 30.22 -34.14
CA ALA A 401 33.44 30.13 -34.24
C ALA A 401 34.09 29.88 -32.86
N SER A 402 34.44 28.64 -32.48
CA SER A 402 35.64 27.85 -32.82
C SER A 402 36.87 28.11 -31.93
N THR A 403 37.65 27.03 -31.72
CA THR A 403 38.94 26.88 -30.98
C THR A 403 38.78 26.58 -29.47
N GLY A 404 39.44 25.59 -28.87
CA GLY A 404 40.46 24.67 -29.36
C GLY A 404 40.73 23.52 -28.37
N LEU A 405 41.51 22.57 -28.88
CA LEU A 405 42.01 21.32 -28.31
C LEU A 405 42.65 21.44 -26.90
N SER A 406 42.56 20.40 -26.06
CA SER A 406 43.70 19.49 -25.79
C SER A 406 43.52 18.62 -24.53
N SER A 407 43.74 17.31 -24.73
CA SER A 407 44.45 16.34 -23.87
C SER A 407 44.05 16.10 -22.40
N SER A 408 43.54 14.89 -22.14
CA SER A 408 43.85 14.07 -20.94
C SER A 408 45.36 13.72 -20.89
N PRO A 409 45.96 13.27 -19.77
CA PRO A 409 45.69 11.92 -19.25
C PRO A 409 45.79 11.71 -17.71
N LEU A 410 45.21 10.58 -17.28
CA LEU A 410 45.64 9.62 -16.25
C LEU A 410 46.47 10.10 -15.04
N SER A 411 46.01 9.76 -13.82
CA SER A 411 46.79 9.02 -12.82
C SER A 411 46.01 8.75 -11.52
N SER A 412 45.64 7.48 -11.30
CA SER A 412 45.77 6.79 -10.00
C SER A 412 47.26 6.36 -9.85
N PRO A 413 47.84 5.97 -8.68
CA PRO A 413 47.21 5.18 -7.59
C PRO A 413 47.67 5.46 -6.13
N ARG A 414 46.84 5.05 -5.16
CA ARG A 414 47.20 4.07 -4.11
C ARG A 414 45.97 3.60 -3.36
#